data_AF-A0A854DW63-F1
#
_entry.id   AF-A0A854DW63-F1
#
_cell.length_a   1.000
_cell.length_b   1.000
_cell.length_c   1.000
_cell.angle_alpha   90.00
_cell.angle_beta   90.00
_cell.angle_gamma   90.00
#
_symmetry.space_group_name_H-M   'P 1'
#
loop_
_entity.id
_entity.type
_entity.pdbx_description
1 polymer ?
#
loop_
_entity_poly.entity_id
_entity_poly.type
_entity_poly.pdbx_seq_one_letter_code
_entity_poly.pdbx_strand_id
1 'polypeptide(L)'
;IDVWIWCLVFAALMFILNAITTKAFAESEFWFSGIKILIILLFIILGGAAMFGLIDLKGGEQAPFLTHFYEDGLFPNGIKAMLITMITVNFAFQGTELIGVAAGESEDPEKTIPRSIKQTVWRTLVFFVLSIIVIAGMIPWKQAGVVESPFVAVFEQIGI
;
A
#
# COMPACT_ATOMS: atom_id res chain seq x y z
N ILE A 1 10.34 9.56 -19.93
CA ILE A 1 10.07 10.84 -19.22
C ILE A 1 10.45 10.58 -17.78
N ASP A 2 11.39 11.35 -17.24
CA ASP A 2 11.90 11.11 -15.89
C ASP A 2 10.84 11.36 -14.82
N VAL A 3 10.94 10.61 -13.72
CA VAL A 3 9.97 10.65 -12.60
C VAL A 3 9.77 12.06 -12.06
N TRP A 4 10.85 12.86 -11.99
CA TRP A 4 10.78 14.23 -11.47
C TRP A 4 9.87 15.15 -12.28
N ILE A 5 9.73 14.93 -13.59
CA ILE A 5 8.84 15.71 -14.46
C ILE A 5 7.40 15.42 -14.07
N TRP A 6 7.05 14.15 -13.88
CA TRP A 6 5.73 13.76 -13.41
C TRP A 6 5.44 14.32 -12.01
N CYS A 7 6.39 14.24 -11.09
CA CYS A 7 6.26 14.83 -9.75
C CYS A 7 5.93 16.33 -9.84
N LEU A 8 6.65 17.07 -10.68
CA LEU A 8 6.44 18.53 -10.84
C LEU A 8 5.07 18.85 -11.44
N VAL A 9 4.65 18.11 -12.48
CA VAL A 9 3.34 18.28 -13.11
C VAL A 9 2.20 18.04 -12.11
N PHE A 10 2.23 16.93 -11.38
CA PHE A 10 1.21 16.61 -10.39
C PHE A 10 1.22 17.60 -9.21
N ALA A 11 2.39 18.02 -8.75
CA ALA A 11 2.50 19.03 -7.69
C ALA A 11 1.88 20.36 -8.11
N ALA A 12 2.20 20.85 -9.32
CA ALA A 12 1.63 22.07 -9.87
C ALA A 12 0.10 21.96 -10.04
N LEU A 13 -0.39 20.83 -10.55
CA LEU A 13 -1.82 20.58 -10.71
C LEU A 13 -2.56 20.59 -9.37
N MET A 14 -2.02 19.90 -8.36
CA MET A 14 -2.60 19.87 -7.01
C MET A 14 -2.58 21.27 -6.36
N PHE A 15 -1.50 22.03 -6.55
CA PHE A 15 -1.42 23.41 -6.07
C PHE A 15 -2.50 24.30 -6.71
N ILE A 16 -2.68 24.21 -8.03
CA ILE A 16 -3.71 25.00 -8.75
C ILE A 16 -5.11 24.62 -8.29
N LEU A 17 -5.41 23.31 -8.15
CA LEU A 17 -6.70 22.85 -7.63
C LEU A 17 -6.99 23.40 -6.23
N ASN A 18 -5.98 23.39 -5.36
CA ASN A 18 -6.09 23.94 -4.01
C ASN A 18 -6.33 25.46 -4.04
N ALA A 19 -5.64 26.20 -4.91
CA ALA A 19 -5.74 27.65 -5.03
C ALA A 19 -7.09 28.14 -5.59
N ILE A 20 -7.76 27.34 -6.43
CA ILE A 20 -9.05 27.71 -7.04
C ILE A 20 -10.21 27.46 -6.08
N THR A 21 -10.28 26.28 -5.45
CA THR A 21 -11.37 25.96 -4.54
C THR A 21 -11.07 24.73 -3.70
N THR A 22 -11.12 24.90 -2.38
CA THR A 22 -10.90 23.82 -1.39
C THR A 22 -11.88 22.66 -1.55
N LYS A 23 -13.10 22.93 -2.02
CA LYS A 23 -14.11 21.91 -2.34
C LYS A 23 -13.68 20.99 -3.49
N ALA A 24 -13.05 21.53 -4.54
CA ALA A 24 -12.60 20.75 -5.70
C ALA A 24 -11.42 19.86 -5.32
N PHE A 25 -10.53 20.36 -4.45
CA PHE A 25 -9.48 19.55 -3.84
C PHE A 25 -10.08 18.38 -3.04
N ALA A 26 -11.03 18.66 -2.14
CA ALA A 26 -11.67 17.64 -1.31
C ALA A 26 -12.43 16.58 -2.13
N GLU A 27 -13.16 17.00 -3.17
CA GLU A 27 -13.82 16.06 -4.09
C GLU A 27 -12.81 15.20 -4.86
N SER A 28 -11.73 15.80 -5.37
CA SER A 28 -10.68 15.06 -6.08
C SER A 28 -10.00 14.03 -5.17
N GLU A 29 -9.67 14.43 -3.94
CA GLU A 29 -9.08 13.53 -2.94
C GLU A 29 -10.00 12.36 -2.61
N PHE A 30 -11.32 12.60 -2.47
CA PHE A 30 -12.30 11.55 -2.26
C PHE A 30 -12.29 10.52 -3.41
N TRP A 31 -12.30 10.97 -4.66
CA TRP A 31 -12.25 10.08 -5.83
C TRP A 31 -10.92 9.31 -5.91
N PHE A 32 -9.78 9.98 -5.74
CA PHE A 32 -8.45 9.32 -5.77
C PHE A 32 -8.28 8.31 -4.63
N SER A 33 -8.81 8.60 -3.45
CA SER A 33 -8.82 7.68 -2.31
C SER A 33 -9.65 6.42 -2.63
N GLY A 34 -10.79 6.59 -3.32
CA GLY A 34 -11.60 5.47 -3.80
C GLY A 34 -10.83 4.56 -4.76
N ILE A 35 -10.15 5.14 -5.76
CA ILE A 35 -9.31 4.39 -6.71
C ILE A 35 -8.20 3.63 -5.98
N LYS A 36 -7.53 4.27 -5.01
CA LYS A 36 -6.49 3.64 -4.19
C LYS A 36 -6.99 2.36 -3.50
N ILE A 37 -8.16 2.42 -2.86
CA ILE A 37 -8.74 1.26 -2.18
C ILE A 37 -9.10 0.17 -3.19
N LEU A 38 -9.68 0.53 -4.33
CA LEU A 38 -10.04 -0.42 -5.38
C LEU A 38 -8.81 -1.18 -5.90
N ILE A 39 -7.70 -0.48 -6.17
CA ILE A 39 -6.45 -1.11 -6.63
C ILE A 39 -5.88 -2.06 -5.58
N ILE A 40 -5.88 -1.66 -4.29
CA ILE A 40 -5.44 -2.52 -3.19
C ILE A 40 -6.29 -3.79 -3.10
N LEU A 41 -7.61 -3.67 -3.23
CA LEU A 41 -8.51 -4.83 -3.22
C LEU A 41 -8.25 -5.76 -4.40
N LEU A 42 -8.13 -5.22 -5.61
CA LEU A 42 -7.81 -6.01 -6.80
C LEU A 42 -6.46 -6.72 -6.64
N PHE A 43 -5.46 -6.02 -6.12
CA PHE A 43 -4.15 -6.60 -5.86
C PHE A 43 -4.22 -7.77 -4.87
N ILE A 44 -4.90 -7.59 -3.74
CA ILE A 44 -5.03 -8.64 -2.71
C ILE A 44 -5.78 -9.86 -3.29
N ILE A 45 -6.85 -9.63 -4.05
CA ILE A 45 -7.66 -10.72 -4.61
C ILE A 45 -6.88 -11.45 -5.71
N LEU A 46 -6.36 -10.74 -6.71
CA LEU A 46 -5.71 -11.34 -7.87
C LEU A 46 -4.34 -11.93 -7.50
N GLY A 47 -3.52 -11.19 -6.75
CA GLY A 47 -2.23 -11.67 -6.27
C GLY A 47 -2.38 -12.82 -5.28
N GLY A 48 -3.36 -12.75 -4.38
CA GLY A 48 -3.68 -13.86 -3.48
C GLY A 48 -4.18 -15.11 -4.22
N ALA A 49 -5.04 -14.94 -5.23
CA ALA A 49 -5.51 -16.03 -6.08
C ALA A 49 -4.35 -16.70 -6.83
N ALA A 50 -3.43 -15.92 -7.40
CA ALA A 50 -2.23 -16.45 -8.04
C ALA A 50 -1.29 -17.15 -7.05
N MET A 51 -1.10 -16.58 -5.85
CA MET A 51 -0.26 -17.16 -4.80
C MET A 51 -0.73 -18.57 -4.40
N PHE A 52 -2.04 -18.84 -4.43
CA PHE A 52 -2.64 -20.14 -4.12
C PHE A 52 -2.98 -21.00 -5.36
N GLY A 53 -2.61 -20.56 -6.56
CA GLY A 53 -2.80 -21.33 -7.80
C GLY A 53 -4.24 -21.34 -8.35
N LEU A 54 -5.06 -20.37 -7.97
CA LEU A 54 -6.37 -20.13 -8.58
C LEU A 54 -6.27 -19.36 -9.91
N ILE A 55 -5.14 -18.70 -10.14
CA ILE A 55 -4.79 -18.01 -11.39
C ILE A 55 -3.42 -18.52 -11.82
N ASP A 56 -3.29 -18.89 -13.09
CA ASP A 56 -2.03 -19.37 -13.66
C ASP A 56 -1.02 -18.22 -13.79
N LEU A 57 0.24 -18.51 -13.44
CA LEU A 57 1.35 -17.59 -13.65
C LEU A 57 1.81 -17.63 -15.12
N LYS A 58 2.20 -16.47 -15.65
CA LYS A 58 2.87 -16.38 -16.95
C LYS A 58 4.09 -17.30 -16.95
N GLY A 59 4.19 -18.14 -17.98
CA GLY A 59 5.28 -19.11 -18.12
C GLY A 59 4.97 -20.51 -17.56
N GLY A 60 3.78 -20.74 -16.99
CA GLY A 60 3.39 -22.06 -16.48
C GLY A 60 4.08 -22.44 -15.18
N GLU A 61 4.62 -21.46 -14.45
CA GLU A 61 5.21 -21.67 -13.14
C GLU A 61 4.14 -22.12 -12.14
N GLN A 62 4.53 -23.01 -11.22
CA GLN A 62 3.65 -23.45 -10.15
C GLN A 62 3.44 -22.32 -9.14
N ALA A 63 2.26 -22.27 -8.54
CA ALA A 63 1.96 -21.31 -7.49
C ALA A 63 2.96 -21.43 -6.34
N PRO A 64 3.55 -20.32 -5.86
CA PRO A 64 4.59 -20.35 -4.84
C PRO A 64 4.06 -20.65 -3.43
N PHE A 65 2.73 -20.53 -3.21
CA PHE A 65 2.10 -20.68 -1.89
C PHE A 65 2.80 -19.84 -0.82
N LEU A 66 3.36 -20.49 0.21
CA LEU A 66 4.08 -19.84 1.31
C LEU A 66 5.59 -20.06 1.22
N THR A 67 6.11 -20.63 0.14
CA THR A 67 7.50 -21.12 0.05
C THR A 67 8.50 -20.00 0.31
N HIS A 68 8.28 -18.84 -0.31
CA HIS A 68 9.14 -17.66 -0.16
C HIS A 68 9.20 -17.06 1.26
N PHE A 69 8.26 -17.42 2.16
CA PHE A 69 8.27 -16.92 3.54
C PHE A 69 9.35 -17.56 4.42
N TYR A 70 9.76 -18.79 4.12
CA TYR A 70 10.63 -19.57 4.99
C TYR A 70 11.85 -20.18 4.27
N GLU A 71 11.97 -20.00 2.95
CA GLU A 71 13.05 -20.56 2.14
C GLU A 71 14.46 -20.22 2.66
N ASP A 72 14.69 -18.97 3.10
CA ASP A 72 15.96 -18.52 3.68
C ASP A 72 15.86 -18.26 5.21
N GLY A 73 14.80 -18.78 5.86
CA GLY A 73 14.48 -18.53 7.27
C GLY A 73 13.74 -17.20 7.52
N LEU A 74 13.34 -16.95 8.78
CA LEU A 74 12.50 -15.79 9.13
C LEU A 74 13.26 -14.45 9.15
N PHE A 75 14.58 -14.47 9.34
CA PHE A 75 15.42 -13.28 9.46
C PHE A 75 16.70 -13.41 8.61
N PRO A 76 16.58 -13.51 7.27
CA PRO A 76 17.75 -13.75 6.40
C PRO A 76 18.77 -12.61 6.44
N ASN A 77 18.33 -11.37 6.73
CA ASN A 77 19.18 -10.20 6.91
C ASN A 77 19.46 -9.86 8.40
N GLY A 78 19.05 -10.75 9.32
CA GLY A 78 19.19 -10.57 10.76
C GLY A 78 18.22 -9.55 11.39
N ILE A 79 18.24 -9.47 12.72
CA ILE A 79 17.33 -8.62 13.51
C ILE A 79 17.59 -7.13 13.26
N LYS A 80 18.84 -6.73 12.99
CA LYS A 80 19.18 -5.33 12.71
C LYS A 80 18.42 -4.79 11.49
N ALA A 81 18.31 -5.59 10.43
CA ALA A 81 17.54 -5.22 9.24
C ALA A 81 16.05 -5.04 9.58
N MET A 82 15.47 -5.93 10.39
CA MET A 82 14.09 -5.79 10.88
C MET A 82 13.87 -4.44 11.59
N LEU A 83 14.79 -4.05 12.48
CA LEU A 83 14.67 -2.77 13.21
C LEU A 83 14.74 -1.55 12.28
N ILE A 84 15.62 -1.57 11.26
CA ILE A 84 15.71 -0.50 10.26
C ILE A 84 14.42 -0.44 9.42
N THR A 85 13.87 -1.58 9.05
CA THR A 85 12.59 -1.66 8.33
C THR A 85 11.45 -1.10 9.17
N MET A 86 11.41 -1.36 10.49
CA MET A 86 10.39 -0.79 11.38
C MET A 86 10.41 0.75 11.37
N ILE A 87 11.60 1.36 11.33
CA ILE A 87 11.74 2.83 11.20
C ILE A 87 11.16 3.30 9.85
N THR A 88 11.51 2.62 8.76
CA THR A 88 11.00 2.95 7.41
C THR A 88 9.48 2.84 7.33
N VAL A 89 8.91 1.78 7.93
CA VAL A 89 7.46 1.59 8.02
C VAL A 89 6.81 2.69 8.86
N ASN A 90 7.43 3.12 9.97
CA ASN A 90 6.93 4.24 10.75
C ASN A 90 6.86 5.54 9.93
N PHE A 91 7.89 5.85 9.14
CA PHE A 91 7.86 6.99 8.23
C PHE A 91 6.77 6.88 7.16
N ALA A 92 6.52 5.68 6.62
CA ALA A 92 5.47 5.47 5.62
C ALA A 92 4.04 5.71 6.15
N PHE A 93 3.84 5.64 7.47
CA PHE A 93 2.55 5.89 8.13
C PHE A 93 2.46 7.26 8.82
N GLN A 94 3.43 8.16 8.63
CA GLN A 94 3.25 9.55 9.06
C GLN A 94 2.06 10.20 8.35
N GLY A 95 1.37 11.09 9.07
CA GLY A 95 0.17 11.79 8.57
C GLY A 95 -1.16 11.17 8.99
N THR A 96 -1.17 9.95 9.57
CA THR A 96 -2.40 9.41 10.19
C THR A 96 -2.87 10.24 11.38
N GLU A 97 -2.00 11.08 11.94
CA GLU A 97 -2.32 12.02 13.02
C GLU A 97 -3.31 13.10 12.60
N LEU A 98 -3.34 13.50 11.31
CA LEU A 98 -4.30 14.49 10.81
C LEU A 98 -5.76 14.05 11.01
N ILE A 99 -6.00 12.74 11.01
CA ILE A 99 -7.34 12.18 11.25
C ILE A 99 -7.79 12.45 12.68
N GLY A 100 -6.86 12.38 13.64
CA GLY A 100 -7.12 12.72 15.03
C GLY A 100 -7.43 14.21 15.22
N VAL A 101 -6.68 15.08 14.52
CA VAL A 101 -6.90 16.54 14.55
C VAL A 101 -8.27 16.89 13.96
N ALA A 102 -8.59 16.41 12.76
CA ALA A 102 -9.88 16.66 12.11
C ALA A 102 -11.07 16.07 12.89
N ALA A 103 -10.91 14.89 13.49
CA ALA A 103 -11.92 14.31 14.37
C ALA A 103 -12.12 15.11 15.67
N GLY A 104 -11.10 15.84 16.12
CA GLY A 104 -11.17 16.75 17.27
C GLY A 104 -11.97 18.02 16.99
N GLU A 105 -12.12 18.40 15.73
CA GLU A 105 -12.94 19.55 15.30
C GLU A 105 -14.43 19.18 15.06
N SER A 106 -14.81 17.93 15.31
CA SER A 106 -16.19 17.44 15.15
C SER A 106 -17.09 17.80 16.35
N GLU A 107 -18.41 17.75 16.17
CA GLU A 107 -19.40 18.13 17.20
C GLU A 107 -19.33 17.31 18.52
N ASP A 108 -18.91 16.04 18.47
CA ASP A 108 -18.72 15.17 19.64
C ASP A 108 -17.33 14.50 19.58
N PRO A 109 -16.25 15.25 19.92
CA PRO A 109 -14.88 14.76 19.74
C PRO A 109 -14.56 13.60 20.68
N GLU A 110 -15.16 13.54 21.87
CA GLU A 110 -14.96 12.46 22.84
C GLU A 110 -15.32 11.08 22.27
N LYS A 111 -16.36 11.01 21.43
CA LYS A 111 -16.74 9.77 20.73
C LYS A 111 -16.13 9.66 19.34
N THR A 112 -15.98 10.78 18.63
CA THR A 112 -15.55 10.79 17.22
C THR A 112 -14.06 10.48 17.08
N ILE A 113 -13.20 11.01 17.96
CA ILE A 113 -11.75 10.74 17.95
C ILE A 113 -11.46 9.23 18.07
N PRO A 114 -11.88 8.52 19.14
CA PRO A 114 -11.51 7.11 19.29
C PRO A 114 -12.12 6.24 18.19
N ARG A 115 -13.33 6.56 17.72
CA ARG A 115 -13.99 5.83 16.63
C ARG A 115 -13.23 5.98 15.32
N SER A 116 -12.91 7.20 14.91
CA SER A 116 -12.22 7.50 13.64
C SER A 116 -10.81 6.93 13.60
N ILE A 117 -10.07 7.03 14.71
CA ILE A 117 -8.74 6.43 14.84
C ILE A 117 -8.83 4.91 14.69
N LYS A 118 -9.69 4.24 15.46
CA LYS A 118 -9.81 2.78 15.42
C LYS A 118 -10.22 2.27 14.04
N GLN A 119 -11.17 2.94 13.40
CA GLN A 119 -11.63 2.57 12.05
C GLN A 119 -10.52 2.72 11.02
N THR A 120 -9.76 3.82 11.07
CA THR A 120 -8.67 4.06 10.13
C THR A 120 -7.53 3.08 10.35
N VAL A 121 -7.06 2.94 11.59
CA VAL A 121 -5.92 2.09 11.94
C VAL A 121 -6.20 0.65 11.56
N TRP A 122 -7.35 0.10 11.94
CA TRP A 122 -7.68 -1.30 11.66
C TRP A 122 -7.73 -1.60 10.15
N ARG A 123 -8.41 -0.75 9.38
CA ARG A 123 -8.51 -0.91 7.92
C ARG A 123 -7.14 -0.82 7.25
N THR A 124 -6.33 0.15 7.66
CA THR A 124 -4.98 0.37 7.12
C THR A 124 -4.06 -0.81 7.43
N LEU A 125 -4.10 -1.31 8.68
CA LEU A 125 -3.36 -2.50 9.10
C LEU A 125 -3.73 -3.72 8.26
N VAL A 126 -5.04 -3.99 8.10
CA VAL A 126 -5.52 -5.15 7.34
C VAL A 126 -5.03 -5.09 5.90
N PHE A 127 -5.23 -3.97 5.20
CA PHE A 127 -4.79 -3.86 3.80
C PHE A 127 -3.28 -3.91 3.65
N PHE A 128 -2.54 -3.28 4.55
CA PHE A 128 -1.08 -3.32 4.52
C PHE A 128 -0.56 -4.75 4.72
N VAL A 129 -1.01 -5.43 5.78
CA VAL A 129 -0.57 -6.80 6.09
C VAL A 129 -0.94 -7.76 4.97
N LEU A 130 -2.18 -7.70 4.46
CA LEU A 130 -2.60 -8.54 3.34
C LEU A 130 -1.76 -8.29 2.09
N SER A 131 -1.48 -7.03 1.76
CA SER A 131 -0.65 -6.71 0.60
C SER A 131 0.78 -7.21 0.78
N ILE A 132 1.38 -7.06 1.98
CA ILE A 132 2.72 -7.56 2.28
C ILE A 132 2.77 -9.09 2.22
N ILE A 133 1.74 -9.79 2.69
CA ILE A 133 1.65 -11.25 2.57
C ILE A 133 1.68 -11.67 1.10
N VAL A 134 0.86 -11.02 0.26
CA VAL A 134 0.83 -11.31 -1.18
C VAL A 134 2.18 -11.02 -1.84
N ILE A 135 2.80 -9.87 -1.55
CA ILE A 135 4.12 -9.52 -2.09
C ILE A 135 5.18 -10.54 -1.67
N ALA A 136 5.25 -10.87 -0.37
CA ALA A 136 6.23 -11.79 0.18
C ALA A 136 6.02 -13.23 -0.32
N GLY A 137 4.78 -13.63 -0.59
CA GLY A 137 4.46 -14.94 -1.16
C GLY A 137 4.76 -15.04 -2.65
N MET A 138 4.55 -13.97 -3.42
CA MET A 138 4.74 -13.97 -4.88
C MET A 138 6.18 -13.69 -5.29
N ILE A 139 6.88 -12.78 -4.61
CA ILE A 139 8.20 -12.31 -5.03
C ILE A 139 9.28 -12.81 -4.05
N PRO A 140 10.29 -13.54 -4.53
CA PRO A 140 11.45 -13.88 -3.72
C PRO A 140 12.11 -12.61 -3.16
N TRP A 141 12.40 -12.57 -1.86
CA TRP A 141 12.91 -11.36 -1.19
C TRP A 141 14.21 -10.82 -1.81
N LYS A 142 15.02 -11.69 -2.43
CA LYS A 142 16.26 -11.33 -3.14
C LYS A 142 15.99 -10.49 -4.41
N GLN A 143 14.80 -10.57 -4.98
CA GLN A 143 14.38 -9.84 -6.19
C GLN A 143 13.49 -8.64 -5.88
N ALA A 144 12.85 -8.61 -4.70
CA ALA A 144 11.89 -7.59 -4.31
C ALA A 144 12.44 -6.14 -4.32
N GLY A 145 13.75 -5.95 -4.17
CA GLY A 145 14.41 -4.62 -4.21
C GLY A 145 14.92 -4.19 -5.58
N VAL A 146 14.82 -5.03 -6.61
CA VAL A 146 15.33 -4.76 -7.97
C VAL A 146 14.21 -4.31 -8.90
N VAL A 147 12.95 -4.60 -8.54
CA VAL A 147 11.75 -4.19 -9.29
C VAL A 147 11.32 -2.76 -8.91
N GLU A 148 10.95 -1.93 -9.88
CA GLU A 148 10.51 -0.54 -9.63
C GLU A 148 9.24 -0.48 -8.76
N SER A 149 8.35 -1.47 -8.88
CA SER A 149 7.16 -1.60 -8.04
C SER A 149 6.79 -3.08 -7.81
N PRO A 150 6.76 -3.55 -6.55
CA PRO A 150 6.31 -4.89 -6.23
C PRO A 150 4.87 -5.19 -6.66
N PHE A 151 4.00 -4.17 -6.68
CA PHE A 151 2.62 -4.33 -7.14
C PHE A 151 2.57 -4.62 -8.64
N VAL A 152 3.37 -3.88 -9.42
CA VAL A 152 3.46 -4.07 -10.88
C VAL A 152 4.09 -5.42 -11.19
N ALA A 153 5.15 -5.81 -10.47
CA ALA A 153 5.81 -7.09 -10.67
C ALA A 153 4.86 -8.29 -10.49
N VAL A 154 4.00 -8.27 -9.47
CA VAL A 154 2.97 -9.31 -9.30
C VAL A 154 1.95 -9.29 -10.45
N PHE A 155 1.49 -8.11 -10.89
CA PHE A 155 0.56 -8.00 -12.00
C PHE A 155 1.15 -8.52 -13.32
N GLU A 156 2.41 -8.21 -13.58
CA GLU A 156 3.12 -8.72 -14.76
C GLU A 156 3.22 -10.24 -14.75
N GLN A 157 3.49 -10.85 -13.57
CA GLN A 157 3.54 -12.31 -13.38
C GLN A 157 2.19 -13.00 -13.66
N ILE A 158 1.05 -12.39 -13.29
CA ILE A 158 -0.28 -12.94 -13.56
C ILE A 158 -0.82 -12.55 -14.95
N GLY A 159 -0.13 -11.65 -15.62
CA GLY A 159 -0.35 -11.31 -17.00
C GLY A 159 -1.18 -10.08 -17.31
N ILE A 160 -1.30 -9.18 -16.34
CA ILE A 160 -2.00 -7.89 -16.42
C ILE A 160 -1.00 -6.76 -16.65
#